data_AF-A0A349MCA9-F1
#
_entry.id   AF-A0A349MCA9-F1
#
_cell.length_a   1.000
_cell.length_b   1.000
_cell.length_c   1.000
_cell.angle_alpha   90.00
_cell.angle_beta   90.00
_cell.angle_gamma   90.00
#
_symmetry.space_group_name_H-M   'P 1'
#
loop_
_entity.id
_entity.type
_entity.pdbx_description
1 polymer ?
#
loop_
_entity_poly.entity_id
_entity_poly.type
_entity_poly.pdbx_seq_one_letter_code
_entity_poly.pdbx_strand_id
1 'polypeptide(L)'
;NEDCGQMSAWFVWSALGMYPVEPGSGQVVLGTPMFKRAVVTPQGTNQVTDIRARGLHARAKFITGLRWHNADGTSSPILSRSFMPVRDLAQGGTLELLMATKPNNVFGRALTDRPTSTWQAKGFVAVPSITAPRTFQEDRAYIELDHLQAEVALEWSSNGGATWQTYAEPLEIQKTTNVLARSVLGNDTSAVVSHRVLKVDHQWKLSLDTPPSNQYSAGGNHALIDGLQGGEDYRHGEWQGYWGQNCVATVDLGQIESVKQVEIRALQDIKPWIWSPREVLFYGSDDGLNFELQTVVQSTLAENDEQIQIERFICDEPLKARYLKVEAKGRGTIPEWHLGRGNDRWMFLDEIVVDLTSSSEL
;
A
#
# COMPACT_ATOMS: atom_id res chain seq x y z
N ASN A 1 6.95 -0.01 -15.41
CA ASN A 1 7.67 0.80 -14.42
C ASN A 1 9.03 0.15 -14.21
N GLU A 2 10.08 0.93 -13.99
CA GLU A 2 11.41 0.37 -13.67
C GLU A 2 11.54 0.11 -12.16
N ASP A 3 10.59 0.62 -11.37
CA ASP A 3 10.48 0.47 -9.91
C ASP A 3 11.78 0.89 -9.21
N CYS A 4 12.30 2.05 -9.63
CA CYS A 4 13.41 2.78 -9.00
C CYS A 4 14.67 1.92 -8.79
N GLY A 5 15.00 1.07 -9.76
CA GLY A 5 16.17 0.19 -9.75
C GLY A 5 15.83 -1.28 -9.50
N GLN A 6 14.61 -1.60 -9.05
CA GLN A 6 14.27 -2.96 -8.62
C GLN A 6 14.33 -3.96 -9.77
N MET A 7 13.77 -3.61 -10.93
CA MET A 7 13.80 -4.49 -12.10
C MET A 7 15.22 -4.66 -12.65
N SER A 8 16.03 -3.60 -12.59
CA SER A 8 17.45 -3.65 -12.96
C SER A 8 18.26 -4.53 -12.00
N ALA A 9 18.05 -4.37 -10.69
CA ALA A 9 18.72 -5.16 -9.66
C ALA A 9 18.35 -6.65 -9.77
N TRP A 10 17.09 -6.96 -10.06
CA TRP A 10 16.64 -8.33 -10.30
C TRP A 10 17.40 -8.99 -11.44
N PHE A 11 17.60 -8.26 -12.54
CA PHE A 11 18.37 -8.76 -13.68
C PHE A 11 19.83 -9.01 -13.32
N VAL A 12 20.49 -8.07 -12.63
CA VAL A 12 21.89 -8.19 -12.21
C VAL A 12 22.10 -9.44 -11.34
N TRP A 13 21.28 -9.63 -10.31
CA TRP A 13 21.34 -10.81 -9.45
C TRP A 13 21.12 -12.10 -10.24
N SER A 14 20.06 -12.15 -11.03
CA SER A 14 19.74 -13.32 -11.86
C SER A 14 20.87 -13.66 -12.84
N ALA A 15 21.52 -12.66 -13.43
CA ALA A 15 22.65 -12.85 -14.35
C ALA A 15 23.91 -13.41 -13.66
N LEU A 16 24.14 -13.07 -12.39
CA LEU A 16 25.17 -13.70 -11.54
C LEU A 16 24.83 -15.16 -11.21
N GLY A 17 23.58 -15.57 -11.42
CA GLY A 17 23.10 -16.92 -11.15
C GLY A 17 22.68 -17.14 -9.70
N MET A 18 22.27 -16.07 -8.99
CA MET A 18 21.78 -16.17 -7.61
C MET A 18 20.84 -15.02 -7.26
N TYR A 19 19.98 -15.18 -6.26
CA TYR A 19 19.02 -14.15 -5.86
C TYR A 19 18.77 -14.16 -4.34
N PRO A 20 18.72 -13.00 -3.68
CA PRO A 20 18.32 -12.89 -2.27
C PRO A 20 16.79 -12.99 -2.14
N VAL A 21 16.26 -14.22 -2.14
CA VAL A 21 14.80 -14.48 -2.05
C VAL A 21 14.21 -13.94 -0.75
N GLU A 22 14.94 -14.13 0.36
CA GLU A 22 14.59 -13.63 1.69
C GLU A 22 15.71 -12.71 2.17
N PRO A 23 15.67 -11.39 1.85
CA PRO A 23 16.63 -10.43 2.37
C PRO A 23 16.65 -10.48 3.90
N GLY A 24 17.85 -10.56 4.49
CA GLY A 24 18.04 -10.72 5.94
C GLY A 24 18.32 -12.16 6.39
N SER A 25 18.00 -13.19 5.58
CA SER A 25 18.29 -14.60 5.91
C SER A 25 19.78 -14.94 6.00
N GLY A 26 20.67 -14.08 5.48
CA GLY A 26 22.09 -14.35 5.35
C GLY A 26 22.43 -15.36 4.24
N GLN A 27 21.48 -15.70 3.37
CA GLN A 27 21.66 -16.62 2.26
C GLN A 27 21.23 -15.99 0.93
N VAL A 28 21.85 -16.40 -0.17
CA VAL A 28 21.37 -16.16 -1.55
C VAL A 28 21.09 -17.49 -2.22
N VAL A 29 19.93 -17.59 -2.86
CA VAL A 29 19.47 -18.82 -3.53
C VAL A 29 20.12 -18.89 -4.91
N LEU A 30 20.66 -20.05 -5.29
CA LEU A 30 21.30 -20.24 -6.59
C LEU A 30 20.26 -20.44 -7.69
N GLY A 31 20.39 -19.64 -8.74
CA GLY A 31 19.66 -19.75 -10.00
C GLY A 31 20.57 -20.30 -11.09
N THR A 32 20.45 -19.80 -12.32
CA THR A 32 21.35 -20.17 -13.43
C THR A 32 22.15 -18.95 -13.88
N PRO A 33 23.50 -19.00 -13.88
CA PRO A 33 24.32 -17.86 -14.30
C PRO A 33 24.21 -17.62 -15.81
N MET A 34 24.26 -16.35 -16.20
CA MET A 34 24.27 -15.93 -17.61
C MET A 34 25.68 -15.94 -18.21
N PHE A 35 26.71 -15.71 -17.38
CA PHE A 35 28.09 -15.61 -17.81
C PHE A 35 28.94 -16.79 -17.33
N LYS A 36 29.93 -17.19 -18.13
CA LYS A 36 30.91 -18.23 -17.75
C LYS A 36 31.76 -17.80 -16.56
N ARG A 37 31.99 -16.50 -16.42
CA ARG A 37 32.74 -15.89 -15.33
C ARG A 37 32.15 -14.52 -15.02
N ALA A 38 31.93 -14.24 -13.74
CA ALA A 38 31.61 -12.92 -13.22
C ALA A 38 32.50 -12.64 -12.00
N VAL A 39 32.96 -11.41 -11.86
CA VAL A 39 33.83 -11.01 -10.75
C VAL A 39 33.14 -9.86 -10.03
N VAL A 40 32.90 -10.03 -8.73
CA VAL A 40 32.17 -9.07 -7.92
C VAL A 40 33.03 -8.71 -6.71
N THR A 41 33.13 -7.42 -6.42
CA THR A 41 33.71 -6.90 -5.18
C THR A 41 32.55 -6.44 -4.31
N PRO A 42 32.17 -7.17 -3.24
CA PRO A 42 31.08 -6.75 -2.36
C PRO A 42 31.40 -5.41 -1.70
N GLN A 43 30.38 -4.57 -1.50
CA GLN A 43 30.56 -3.26 -0.89
C GLN A 43 31.08 -3.38 0.54
N GLY A 44 32.02 -2.50 0.93
CA GLY A 44 32.59 -2.47 2.28
C GLY A 44 33.74 -3.45 2.52
N THR A 45 34.20 -4.15 1.47
CA THR A 45 35.33 -5.09 1.53
C THR A 45 36.21 -4.93 0.28
N ASN A 46 37.50 -5.22 0.42
CA ASN A 46 38.45 -5.32 -0.69
C ASN A 46 38.58 -6.76 -1.22
N GLN A 47 37.79 -7.67 -0.67
CA GLN A 47 37.80 -9.08 -1.07
C GLN A 47 36.98 -9.27 -2.34
N VAL A 48 37.53 -10.07 -3.25
CA VAL A 48 36.93 -10.33 -4.56
C VAL A 48 36.31 -11.72 -4.58
N THR A 49 35.09 -11.82 -5.09
CA THR A 49 34.42 -13.10 -5.34
C THR A 49 34.36 -13.37 -6.83
N ASP A 50 35.03 -14.45 -7.25
CA ASP A 50 35.08 -14.95 -8.64
C ASP A 50 34.04 -16.06 -8.80
N ILE A 51 32.98 -15.79 -9.57
CA ILE A 51 31.91 -16.74 -9.84
C ILE A 51 32.19 -17.39 -11.21
N ARG A 52 32.35 -18.70 -11.24
CA ARG A 52 32.72 -19.46 -12.44
C ARG A 52 31.68 -20.54 -12.75
N ALA A 53 31.07 -20.46 -13.92
CA ALA A 53 30.11 -21.45 -14.40
C ALA A 53 30.78 -22.43 -15.36
N ARG A 54 31.35 -23.51 -14.80
CA ARG A 54 32.12 -24.50 -15.55
C ARG A 54 31.20 -25.33 -16.43
N GLY A 55 31.41 -25.26 -17.74
CA GLY A 55 30.60 -25.97 -18.73
C GLY A 55 29.39 -25.18 -19.25
N LEU A 56 29.17 -23.94 -18.79
CA LEU A 56 28.05 -23.10 -19.24
C LEU A 56 28.09 -22.88 -20.77
N HIS A 57 26.99 -23.22 -21.42
CA HIS A 57 26.70 -22.88 -22.81
C HIS A 57 25.18 -22.98 -23.03
N ALA A 58 24.68 -22.60 -24.22
CA ALA A 58 23.26 -22.48 -24.51
C ALA A 58 22.39 -23.72 -24.14
N ARG A 59 22.98 -24.93 -24.16
CA ARG A 59 22.29 -26.16 -23.74
C ARG A 59 22.60 -26.59 -22.30
N ALA A 60 23.74 -26.20 -21.74
CA ALA A 60 24.12 -26.56 -20.36
C ALA A 60 23.74 -25.47 -19.37
N LYS A 61 22.46 -25.46 -18.99
CA LYS A 61 21.84 -24.47 -18.10
C LYS A 61 21.45 -25.02 -16.73
N PHE A 62 21.72 -26.29 -16.44
CA PHE A 62 21.37 -26.90 -15.15
C PHE A 62 22.60 -26.95 -14.24
N ILE A 63 22.47 -26.48 -13.01
CA ILE A 63 23.50 -26.70 -11.98
C ILE A 63 23.38 -28.14 -11.46
N THR A 64 24.52 -28.81 -11.34
CA THR A 64 24.61 -30.18 -10.83
C THR A 64 25.36 -30.29 -9.50
N GLY A 65 26.07 -29.23 -9.13
CA GLY A 65 26.88 -29.13 -7.93
C GLY A 65 27.64 -27.81 -7.90
N LEU A 66 28.23 -27.51 -6.74
CA LEU A 66 29.11 -26.36 -6.56
C LEU A 66 30.37 -26.73 -5.77
N ARG A 67 31.42 -25.92 -5.91
CA ARG A 67 32.60 -25.94 -5.05
C ARG A 67 32.93 -24.52 -4.62
N TRP A 68 33.35 -24.37 -3.38
CA TRP A 68 33.91 -23.13 -2.87
C TRP A 68 35.42 -23.27 -2.74
N HIS A 69 36.15 -22.30 -3.28
CA HIS A 69 37.59 -22.19 -3.12
C HIS A 69 37.89 -20.94 -2.28
N ASN A 70 38.51 -21.14 -1.13
CA ASN A 70 38.94 -20.06 -0.26
C ASN A 70 40.17 -19.35 -0.84
N ALA A 71 40.42 -18.11 -0.39
CA ALA A 71 41.60 -17.35 -0.79
C ALA A 71 42.93 -18.00 -0.34
N ASP A 72 42.90 -18.85 0.69
CA ASP A 72 44.06 -19.60 1.19
C ASP A 72 44.42 -20.84 0.36
N GLY A 73 43.67 -21.11 -0.73
CA GLY A 73 43.88 -22.25 -1.62
C GLY A 73 43.16 -23.53 -1.21
N THR A 74 42.49 -23.56 -0.05
CA THR A 74 41.64 -24.69 0.34
C THR A 74 40.34 -24.71 -0.46
N SER A 75 39.77 -25.91 -0.66
CA SER A 75 38.56 -26.08 -1.46
C SER A 75 37.59 -27.05 -0.79
N SER A 76 36.30 -26.76 -0.88
CA SER A 76 35.26 -27.69 -0.46
C SER A 76 35.23 -28.94 -1.35
N PRO A 77 34.65 -30.06 -0.88
CA PRO A 77 34.13 -31.09 -1.78
C PRO A 77 33.04 -30.51 -2.69
N ILE A 78 32.59 -31.30 -3.67
CA ILE A 78 31.41 -30.92 -4.44
C ILE A 78 30.20 -30.97 -3.51
N LEU A 79 29.50 -29.83 -3.41
CA LEU A 79 28.30 -29.66 -2.61
C LEU A 79 27.07 -29.68 -3.50
N SER A 80 25.96 -30.17 -2.96
CA SER A 80 24.64 -30.20 -3.60
C SER A 80 23.70 -29.11 -3.11
N ARG A 81 24.11 -28.24 -2.19
CA ARG A 81 23.27 -27.13 -1.69
C ARG A 81 22.90 -26.12 -2.79
N SER A 82 21.67 -25.63 -2.74
CA SER A 82 21.08 -24.69 -3.71
C SER A 82 21.14 -23.22 -3.25
N PHE A 83 22.03 -22.92 -2.31
CA PHE A 83 22.24 -21.56 -1.78
C PHE A 83 23.70 -21.33 -1.40
N MET A 84 24.06 -20.05 -1.26
CA MET A 84 25.35 -19.61 -0.73
C MET A 84 25.14 -18.71 0.49
N PRO A 85 25.88 -18.92 1.59
CA PRO A 85 25.93 -17.95 2.68
C PRO A 85 26.54 -16.63 2.21
N VAL A 86 25.90 -15.51 2.53
CA VAL A 86 26.39 -14.17 2.19
C VAL A 86 27.77 -13.92 2.81
N ARG A 87 28.04 -14.48 4.01
CA ARG A 87 29.34 -14.37 4.67
C ARG A 87 30.49 -14.99 3.85
N ASP A 88 30.23 -16.10 3.16
CA ASP A 88 31.24 -16.78 2.34
C ASP A 88 31.57 -15.88 1.14
N LEU A 89 30.55 -15.31 0.49
CA LEU A 89 30.70 -14.38 -0.63
C LEU A 89 31.38 -13.06 -0.23
N ALA A 90 31.18 -12.58 1.00
CA ALA A 90 31.77 -11.34 1.49
C ALA A 90 33.26 -11.49 1.87
N GLN A 91 33.70 -12.69 2.26
CA GLN A 91 35.10 -12.99 2.59
C GLN A 91 36.00 -13.13 1.35
N GLY A 92 35.41 -13.25 0.17
CA GLY A 92 36.15 -13.45 -1.08
C GLY A 92 36.57 -14.90 -1.30
N GLY A 93 36.82 -15.24 -2.56
CA GLY A 93 37.10 -16.61 -2.98
C GLY A 93 36.58 -16.90 -4.38
N THR A 94 36.47 -18.18 -4.73
CA THR A 94 35.87 -18.61 -6.00
C THR A 94 34.68 -19.53 -5.76
N LEU A 95 33.53 -19.16 -6.30
CA LEU A 95 32.37 -20.04 -6.43
C LEU A 95 32.42 -20.73 -7.80
N GLU A 96 32.73 -22.02 -7.82
CA GLU A 96 32.66 -22.84 -9.04
C GLU A 96 31.31 -23.57 -9.11
N LEU A 97 30.50 -23.25 -10.11
CA LEU A 97 29.24 -23.93 -10.43
C LEU A 97 29.45 -24.94 -11.55
N LEU A 98 28.99 -26.17 -11.36
CA LEU A 98 29.11 -27.26 -12.33
C LEU A 98 27.85 -27.35 -13.20
N MET A 99 27.97 -26.98 -14.47
CA MET A 99 26.83 -26.89 -15.39
C MET A 99 26.66 -28.17 -16.23
N ALA A 100 25.41 -28.55 -16.51
CA ALA A 100 25.06 -29.70 -17.33
C ALA A 100 23.88 -29.42 -18.28
N THR A 101 23.75 -30.24 -19.32
CA THR A 101 22.68 -30.16 -20.33
C THR A 101 21.36 -30.79 -19.89
N LYS A 102 21.37 -31.52 -18.78
CA LYS A 102 20.19 -32.16 -18.20
C LYS A 102 20.18 -31.89 -16.69
N PRO A 103 19.00 -31.73 -16.06
CA PRO A 103 18.91 -31.66 -14.62
C PRO A 103 19.37 -33.00 -13.99
N ASN A 104 19.80 -32.95 -12.73
CA ASN A 104 20.03 -34.15 -11.92
C ASN A 104 19.09 -34.14 -10.69
N ASN A 105 18.92 -35.31 -10.07
CA ASN A 105 18.11 -35.45 -8.84
C ASN A 105 18.98 -35.39 -7.58
N VAL A 106 20.02 -34.55 -7.59
CA VAL A 106 21.00 -34.43 -6.50
C VAL A 106 21.06 -33.00 -5.98
N PHE A 107 21.22 -32.01 -6.86
CA PHE A 107 21.34 -30.60 -6.47
C PHE A 107 20.03 -30.07 -5.86
N GLY A 108 20.11 -29.46 -4.68
CA GLY A 108 18.99 -28.87 -3.94
C GLY A 108 17.95 -29.87 -3.43
N ARG A 109 18.22 -31.18 -3.48
CA ARG A 109 17.19 -32.20 -3.19
C ARG A 109 17.05 -32.51 -1.71
N ALA A 110 18.15 -32.75 -1.00
CA ALA A 110 18.12 -33.07 0.42
C ALA A 110 17.60 -31.85 1.22
N LEU A 111 16.93 -32.07 2.35
CA LEU A 111 16.41 -30.97 3.18
C LEU A 111 17.54 -30.02 3.61
N THR A 112 18.72 -30.54 3.89
CA THR A 112 19.92 -29.77 4.25
C THR A 112 20.54 -28.98 3.09
N ASP A 113 20.17 -29.30 1.85
CA ASP A 113 20.67 -28.65 0.63
C ASP A 113 19.72 -27.56 0.11
N ARG A 114 18.59 -27.35 0.78
CA ARG A 114 17.61 -26.32 0.45
C ARG A 114 17.87 -25.08 1.30
N PRO A 115 17.54 -23.87 0.83
CA PRO A 115 17.48 -22.70 1.70
C PRO A 115 16.53 -23.00 2.85
N THR A 116 16.90 -22.56 4.05
CA THR A 116 16.10 -22.75 5.25
C THR A 116 15.55 -21.41 5.68
N SER A 117 14.23 -21.28 5.73
CA SER A 117 13.56 -20.18 6.44
C SER A 117 13.24 -20.67 7.85
N THR A 118 13.97 -20.15 8.83
CA THR A 118 13.73 -20.47 10.26
C THR A 118 13.62 -19.18 11.04
N TRP A 119 12.46 -18.93 11.63
CA TRP A 119 12.25 -17.81 12.53
C TRP A 119 12.43 -18.28 13.98
N GLN A 120 13.54 -17.88 14.62
CA GLN A 120 13.79 -18.13 16.04
C GLN A 120 13.94 -16.81 16.80
N ALA A 121 12.83 -16.10 16.97
CA ALA A 121 12.77 -14.92 17.81
C ALA A 121 12.13 -15.29 19.15
N LYS A 122 12.97 -15.54 20.17
CA LYS A 122 12.48 -15.72 21.55
C LYS A 122 11.79 -14.44 22.02
N GLY A 123 10.61 -14.57 22.62
CA GLY A 123 9.82 -13.42 23.09
C GLY A 123 9.09 -12.66 21.97
N PHE A 124 9.05 -13.20 20.75
CA PHE A 124 8.24 -12.63 19.68
C PHE A 124 6.91 -13.38 19.57
N VAL A 125 5.81 -12.62 19.60
CA VAL A 125 4.46 -13.09 19.28
C VAL A 125 3.96 -12.26 18.12
N ALA A 126 3.49 -12.91 17.06
CA ALA A 126 2.90 -12.21 15.92
C ALA A 126 1.64 -11.44 16.37
N VAL A 127 1.37 -10.31 15.72
CA VAL A 127 0.15 -9.54 15.98
C VAL A 127 -1.08 -10.29 15.44
N PRO A 128 -2.28 -10.08 16.01
CA PRO A 128 -3.50 -10.61 15.41
C PRO A 128 -3.79 -9.89 14.10
N SER A 129 -4.46 -10.59 13.19
CA SER A 129 -5.14 -9.96 12.07
C SER A 129 -6.49 -9.42 12.51
N ILE A 130 -6.91 -8.29 11.95
CA ILE A 130 -8.22 -7.68 12.16
C ILE A 130 -8.96 -7.69 10.82
N THR A 131 -10.11 -8.34 10.78
CA THR A 131 -11.04 -8.28 9.65
C THR A 131 -12.25 -7.46 10.07
N ALA A 132 -12.39 -6.27 9.49
CA ALA A 132 -13.48 -5.36 9.75
C ALA A 132 -13.67 -4.41 8.57
N PRO A 133 -14.89 -3.89 8.34
CA PRO A 133 -15.05 -2.80 7.39
C PRO A 133 -14.34 -1.54 7.90
N ARG A 134 -14.07 -0.59 7.00
CA ARG A 134 -13.58 0.75 7.40
C ARG A 134 -14.73 1.63 7.89
N THR A 135 -15.90 1.45 7.28
CA THR A 135 -17.12 2.23 7.51
C THR A 135 -18.33 1.31 7.50
N PHE A 136 -19.44 1.71 8.13
CA PHE A 136 -20.71 1.00 8.00
C PHE A 136 -21.89 1.96 8.14
N GLN A 137 -22.94 1.73 7.36
CA GLN A 137 -24.21 2.46 7.42
C GLN A 137 -25.31 1.66 8.14
N GLU A 138 -25.21 0.34 8.15
CA GLU A 138 -26.14 -0.57 8.81
C GLU A 138 -26.20 -0.36 10.34
N ASP A 139 -27.23 -0.89 10.99
CA ASP A 139 -27.38 -0.80 12.46
C ASP A 139 -26.19 -1.39 13.23
N ARG A 140 -25.50 -2.35 12.61
CA ARG A 140 -24.37 -3.07 13.22
C ARG A 140 -23.29 -3.42 12.20
N ALA A 141 -22.06 -3.55 12.69
CA ALA A 141 -20.94 -4.15 11.97
C ALA A 141 -20.19 -5.12 12.90
N TYR A 142 -19.33 -5.94 12.32
CA TYR A 142 -18.55 -6.95 13.06
C TYR A 142 -17.06 -6.74 12.86
N ILE A 143 -16.30 -6.99 13.92
CA ILE A 143 -14.84 -7.02 13.92
C ILE A 143 -14.41 -8.43 14.32
N GLU A 144 -13.67 -9.08 13.43
CA GLU A 144 -13.12 -10.41 13.66
C GLU A 144 -11.62 -10.34 13.90
N LEU A 145 -11.15 -11.07 14.91
CA LEU A 145 -9.73 -11.25 15.18
C LEU A 145 -9.32 -12.69 14.86
N ASP A 146 -8.19 -12.84 14.18
CA ASP A 146 -7.64 -14.16 13.83
C ASP A 146 -6.11 -14.18 13.99
N HIS A 147 -5.56 -15.37 14.20
CA HIS A 147 -4.14 -15.60 14.42
C HIS A 147 -3.65 -16.88 13.74
N LEU A 148 -2.48 -16.78 13.13
CA LEU A 148 -1.79 -17.90 12.45
C LEU A 148 -1.42 -19.09 13.35
N GLN A 149 -1.52 -18.95 14.68
CA GLN A 149 -1.23 -20.00 15.66
C GLN A 149 -2.44 -20.19 16.57
N ALA A 150 -2.96 -21.42 16.66
CA ALA A 150 -4.19 -21.75 17.37
C ALA A 150 -4.06 -21.69 18.90
N GLU A 151 -2.85 -21.84 19.43
CA GLU A 151 -2.54 -21.77 20.85
C GLU A 151 -2.46 -20.33 21.41
N VAL A 152 -2.50 -19.32 20.54
CA VAL A 152 -2.39 -17.92 20.92
C VAL A 152 -3.75 -17.39 21.33
N ALA A 153 -3.83 -16.83 22.54
CA ALA A 153 -5.01 -16.14 22.99
C ALA A 153 -5.03 -14.71 22.41
N LEU A 154 -6.22 -14.24 22.03
CA LEU A 154 -6.40 -12.91 21.50
C LEU A 154 -7.07 -12.02 22.52
N GLU A 155 -6.60 -10.78 22.65
CA GLU A 155 -7.19 -9.78 23.52
C GLU A 155 -7.49 -8.51 22.75
N TRP A 156 -8.55 -7.81 23.16
CA TRP A 156 -8.98 -6.58 22.54
C TRP A 156 -9.39 -5.51 23.56
N SER A 157 -9.43 -4.26 23.09
CA SER A 157 -9.86 -3.10 23.87
C SER A 157 -10.53 -2.06 22.98
N SER A 158 -11.62 -1.45 23.47
CA SER A 158 -12.30 -0.33 22.81
C SER A 158 -12.20 0.99 23.60
N ASN A 159 -11.45 1.01 24.70
CA ASN A 159 -11.28 2.16 25.59
C ASN A 159 -9.82 2.65 25.63
N GLY A 160 -9.13 2.59 24.49
CA GLY A 160 -7.74 3.06 24.38
C GLY A 160 -6.74 2.20 25.15
N GLY A 161 -7.05 0.93 25.42
CA GLY A 161 -6.16 0.00 26.10
C GLY A 161 -6.23 0.06 27.62
N ALA A 162 -7.17 0.82 28.19
CA ALA A 162 -7.36 0.90 29.64
C ALA A 162 -7.81 -0.44 30.24
N THR A 163 -8.66 -1.19 29.52
CA THR A 163 -9.03 -2.57 29.88
C THR A 163 -8.95 -3.48 28.67
N TRP A 164 -8.49 -4.72 28.89
CA TRP A 164 -8.34 -5.76 27.88
C TRP A 164 -9.33 -6.90 28.14
N GLN A 165 -9.93 -7.41 27.09
CA GLN A 165 -10.89 -8.51 27.12
C GLN A 165 -10.39 -9.63 26.22
N THR A 166 -10.55 -10.88 26.65
CA THR A 166 -10.26 -12.04 25.80
C THR A 166 -11.28 -12.11 24.67
N TYR A 167 -10.79 -12.25 23.43
CA TYR A 167 -11.61 -12.45 22.25
C TYR A 167 -12.05 -13.91 22.16
N ALA A 168 -13.36 -14.13 22.07
CA ALA A 168 -13.96 -15.47 21.95
C ALA A 168 -14.87 -15.59 20.72
N GLU A 169 -15.49 -14.49 20.31
CA GLU A 169 -16.42 -14.39 19.19
C GLU A 169 -16.33 -13.01 18.53
N PRO A 170 -16.79 -12.85 17.27
CA PRO A 170 -16.77 -11.57 16.56
C PRO A 170 -17.40 -10.43 17.37
N LEU A 171 -16.74 -9.27 17.37
CA LEU A 171 -17.20 -8.10 18.13
C LEU A 171 -18.29 -7.37 17.35
N GLU A 172 -19.51 -7.34 17.87
CA GLU A 172 -20.58 -6.49 17.32
C GLU A 172 -20.39 -5.03 17.76
N ILE A 173 -20.45 -4.10 16.80
CA ILE A 173 -20.39 -2.65 17.04
C ILE A 173 -21.58 -1.95 16.38
N GLN A 174 -22.07 -0.89 17.01
CA GLN A 174 -23.23 -0.11 16.56
C GLN A 174 -22.91 1.38 16.35
N LYS A 175 -21.68 1.78 16.69
CA LYS A 175 -21.19 3.15 16.56
C LYS A 175 -19.72 3.15 16.14
N THR A 176 -19.22 4.33 15.76
CA THR A 176 -17.79 4.53 15.53
C THR A 176 -16.98 3.98 16.69
N THR A 177 -16.09 3.04 16.39
CA THR A 177 -15.33 2.28 17.39
C THR A 177 -13.88 2.19 16.94
N ASN A 178 -12.97 2.55 17.85
CA ASN A 178 -11.55 2.27 17.69
C ASN A 178 -11.23 1.00 18.50
N VAL A 179 -10.85 -0.07 17.82
CA VAL A 179 -10.43 -1.32 18.45
C VAL A 179 -8.91 -1.38 18.51
N LEU A 180 -8.38 -1.78 19.65
CA LEU A 180 -7.01 -2.25 19.82
C LEU A 180 -7.04 -3.76 19.98
N ALA A 181 -6.08 -4.47 19.40
CA ALA A 181 -5.94 -5.91 19.55
C ALA A 181 -4.48 -6.32 19.77
N ARG A 182 -4.28 -7.41 20.52
CA ARG A 182 -2.96 -8.02 20.73
C ARG A 182 -3.08 -9.53 20.90
N SER A 183 -1.98 -10.22 20.62
CA SER A 183 -1.81 -11.65 20.83
C SER A 183 -1.12 -11.90 22.18
N VAL A 184 -1.49 -12.98 22.85
CA VAL A 184 -0.92 -13.42 24.12
C VAL A 184 -0.51 -14.89 24.00
N LEU A 185 0.77 -15.17 24.25
CA LEU A 185 1.32 -16.53 24.28
C LEU A 185 2.16 -16.72 25.54
N GLY A 186 1.61 -17.43 26.52
CA GLY A 186 2.25 -17.57 27.84
C GLY A 186 2.37 -16.21 28.54
N ASN A 187 3.60 -15.74 28.77
CA ASN A 187 3.88 -14.44 29.37
C ASN A 187 4.21 -13.35 28.33
N ASP A 188 4.33 -13.72 27.06
CA ASP A 188 4.71 -12.80 25.99
C ASP A 188 3.45 -12.22 25.34
N THR A 189 3.54 -10.96 24.93
CA THR A 189 2.50 -10.27 24.17
C THR A 189 3.07 -9.70 22.88
N SER A 190 2.25 -9.66 21.83
CA SER A 190 2.62 -8.97 20.61
C SER A 190 2.61 -7.45 20.80
N ALA A 191 3.09 -6.72 19.79
CA ALA A 191 2.72 -5.33 19.63
C ALA A 191 1.18 -5.19 19.55
N VAL A 192 0.68 -4.00 19.90
CA VAL A 192 -0.74 -3.68 19.76
C VAL A 192 -1.00 -3.18 18.35
N VAL A 193 -1.99 -3.77 17.69
CA VAL A 193 -2.55 -3.28 16.41
C VAL A 193 -3.86 -2.56 16.68
N SER A 194 -4.24 -1.65 15.79
CA SER A 194 -5.47 -0.88 15.90
C SER A 194 -6.24 -0.85 14.59
N HIS A 195 -7.55 -0.74 14.69
CA HIS A 195 -8.43 -0.48 13.57
C HIS A 195 -9.58 0.44 14.01
N ARG A 196 -9.89 1.44 13.20
CA ARG A 196 -11.03 2.32 13.45
C ARG A 196 -12.12 1.99 12.44
N VAL A 197 -13.29 1.63 12.95
CA VAL A 197 -14.51 1.48 12.15
C VAL A 197 -15.37 2.71 12.36
N LEU A 198 -15.72 3.41 11.29
CA LEU A 198 -16.55 4.61 11.32
C LEU A 198 -18.03 4.26 11.07
N LYS A 199 -18.92 4.75 11.92
CA LYS A 199 -20.36 4.72 11.65
C LYS A 199 -20.72 5.93 10.79
N VAL A 200 -21.38 5.68 9.66
CA VAL A 200 -21.94 6.72 8.78
C VAL A 200 -23.44 6.79 9.06
N ASP A 201 -23.89 7.91 9.62
CA ASP A 201 -25.26 8.06 10.14
C ASP A 201 -26.27 8.58 9.10
N HIS A 202 -25.82 8.85 7.87
CA HIS A 202 -26.69 9.25 6.77
C HIS A 202 -26.97 8.11 5.79
N GLN A 203 -28.10 8.23 5.08
CA GLN A 203 -28.50 7.33 3.99
C GLN A 203 -28.38 8.01 2.61
N TRP A 204 -27.51 9.02 2.52
CA TRP A 204 -27.28 9.77 1.28
C TRP A 204 -26.78 8.86 0.16
N LYS A 205 -27.08 9.27 -1.08
CA LYS A 205 -26.67 8.55 -2.28
C LYS A 205 -25.78 9.43 -3.13
N LEU A 206 -24.64 8.89 -3.54
CA LEU A 206 -23.72 9.56 -4.44
C LEU A 206 -23.92 9.07 -5.88
N SER A 207 -24.03 10.01 -6.80
CA SER A 207 -23.96 9.79 -8.25
C SER A 207 -22.77 10.53 -8.82
N LEU A 208 -21.99 9.85 -9.65
CA LEU A 208 -20.82 10.41 -10.32
C LEU A 208 -21.09 10.44 -11.82
N ASP A 209 -21.16 11.64 -12.41
CA ASP A 209 -21.34 11.78 -13.87
C ASP A 209 -20.04 11.38 -14.61
N THR A 210 -18.91 11.54 -13.91
CA THR A 210 -17.58 11.13 -14.36
C THR A 210 -17.07 10.01 -13.46
N PRO A 211 -16.80 8.80 -13.98
CA PRO A 211 -16.30 7.71 -13.14
C PRO A 211 -14.84 7.97 -12.72
N PRO A 212 -14.45 7.56 -11.51
CA PRO A 212 -13.06 7.64 -11.07
C PRO A 212 -12.19 6.63 -11.83
N SER A 213 -10.87 6.81 -11.77
CA SER A 213 -9.92 5.84 -12.29
C SER A 213 -10.01 4.52 -11.52
N ASN A 214 -9.95 3.40 -12.24
CA ASN A 214 -9.86 2.06 -11.65
C ASN A 214 -8.58 1.86 -10.81
N GLN A 215 -7.54 2.65 -11.06
CA GLN A 215 -6.30 2.61 -10.30
C GLN A 215 -6.45 3.22 -8.90
N TYR A 216 -7.34 4.20 -8.76
CA TYR A 216 -7.54 4.98 -7.54
C TYR A 216 -9.04 5.21 -7.30
N SER A 217 -9.78 4.12 -7.11
CA SER A 217 -11.24 4.18 -6.92
C SER A 217 -11.66 4.55 -5.49
N ALA A 218 -10.75 4.42 -4.52
CA ALA A 218 -11.07 4.45 -3.08
C ALA A 218 -12.24 3.50 -2.76
N GLY A 219 -13.24 3.96 -2.00
CA GLY A 219 -14.51 3.26 -1.73
C GLY A 219 -15.48 3.17 -2.93
N GLY A 220 -15.03 3.50 -4.14
CA GLY A 220 -15.85 3.46 -5.36
C GLY A 220 -17.00 4.47 -5.32
N ASN A 221 -18.23 4.01 -5.57
CA ASN A 221 -19.42 4.87 -5.65
C ASN A 221 -19.85 5.50 -4.32
N HIS A 222 -19.14 5.21 -3.22
CA HIS A 222 -19.43 5.79 -1.91
C HIS A 222 -18.25 6.60 -1.37
N ALA A 223 -17.12 6.65 -2.07
CA ALA A 223 -15.86 7.18 -1.53
C ALA A 223 -15.94 8.64 -1.07
N LEU A 224 -16.82 9.44 -1.69
CA LEU A 224 -16.97 10.85 -1.35
C LEU A 224 -18.02 11.10 -0.25
N ILE A 225 -18.66 10.07 0.28
CA ILE A 225 -19.70 10.15 1.31
C ILE A 225 -19.60 8.97 2.31
N ASP A 226 -18.42 8.39 2.46
CA ASP A 226 -18.21 7.24 3.35
C ASP A 226 -17.67 7.67 4.73
N GLY A 227 -17.46 8.97 4.93
CA GLY A 227 -16.95 9.57 6.14
C GLY A 227 -15.44 9.42 6.32
N LEU A 228 -14.73 8.76 5.39
CA LEU A 228 -13.29 8.60 5.47
C LEU A 228 -12.57 9.82 4.92
N GLN A 229 -11.84 10.47 5.81
CA GLN A 229 -10.98 11.59 5.46
C GLN A 229 -9.56 11.11 5.20
N GLY A 230 -9.05 11.39 4.00
CA GLY A 230 -7.70 11.11 3.58
C GLY A 230 -6.66 11.94 4.34
N GLY A 231 -5.50 11.32 4.54
CA GLY A 231 -4.28 11.98 5.03
C GLY A 231 -3.35 12.37 3.88
N GLU A 232 -2.11 12.73 4.22
CA GLU A 232 -1.09 13.16 3.24
C GLU A 232 -0.62 12.04 2.30
N ASP A 233 -0.75 10.77 2.70
CA ASP A 233 -0.40 9.64 1.84
C ASP A 233 -1.62 9.15 1.07
N TYR A 234 -1.64 9.42 -0.23
CA TYR A 234 -2.72 9.03 -1.13
C TYR A 234 -2.91 7.51 -1.29
N ARG A 235 -1.94 6.71 -0.87
CA ARG A 235 -1.93 5.25 -1.08
C ARG A 235 -2.72 4.49 -0.01
N HIS A 236 -3.20 5.18 1.03
CA HIS A 236 -4.05 4.59 2.07
C HIS A 236 -5.50 4.33 1.63
N GLY A 237 -5.87 4.78 0.44
CA GLY A 237 -7.10 4.36 -0.25
C GLY A 237 -8.36 5.15 0.11
N GLU A 238 -8.24 6.32 0.75
CA GLU A 238 -9.33 7.27 0.98
C GLU A 238 -9.55 8.20 -0.22
N TRP A 239 -8.50 8.43 -1.01
CA TRP A 239 -8.55 9.40 -2.10
C TRP A 239 -9.03 8.76 -3.40
N GLN A 240 -10.08 9.34 -3.97
CA GLN A 240 -10.63 9.00 -5.27
C GLN A 240 -9.96 9.85 -6.38
N GLY A 241 -9.35 9.16 -7.34
CA GLY A 241 -8.49 9.76 -8.36
C GLY A 241 -9.13 9.92 -9.73
N TYR A 242 -8.95 11.09 -10.33
CA TYR A 242 -9.42 11.48 -11.66
C TYR A 242 -8.22 11.86 -12.54
N TRP A 243 -8.08 11.26 -13.71
CA TRP A 243 -6.96 11.52 -14.64
C TRP A 243 -7.42 12.39 -15.80
N GLY A 244 -6.89 13.61 -15.89
CA GLY A 244 -7.16 14.53 -17.02
C GLY A 244 -8.62 14.95 -17.19
N GLN A 245 -9.46 14.73 -16.18
CA GLN A 245 -10.89 15.01 -16.23
C GLN A 245 -11.36 15.70 -14.94
N ASN A 246 -12.50 16.39 -15.04
CA ASN A 246 -13.18 16.96 -13.89
C ASN A 246 -13.90 15.86 -13.10
N CYS A 247 -14.23 16.17 -11.85
CA CYS A 247 -15.14 15.36 -11.05
C CYS A 247 -16.47 16.11 -10.93
N VAL A 248 -17.56 15.45 -11.32
CA VAL A 248 -18.92 15.95 -11.12
C VAL A 248 -19.68 14.94 -10.27
N ALA A 249 -19.94 15.31 -9.02
CA ALA A 249 -20.56 14.49 -8.00
C ALA A 249 -21.88 15.11 -7.56
N THR A 250 -22.93 14.30 -7.49
CA THR A 250 -24.25 14.71 -6.96
C THR A 250 -24.59 13.84 -5.76
N VAL A 251 -24.85 14.47 -4.62
CA VAL A 251 -25.32 13.84 -3.38
C VAL A 251 -26.82 14.08 -3.25
N ASP A 252 -27.61 13.00 -3.20
CA ASP A 252 -29.04 13.04 -2.81
C ASP A 252 -29.13 12.87 -1.30
N LEU A 253 -29.60 13.91 -0.59
CA LEU A 253 -29.81 13.90 0.85
C LEU A 253 -31.04 13.07 1.26
N GLY A 254 -31.87 12.65 0.30
CA GLY A 254 -33.09 11.87 0.49
C GLY A 254 -34.34 12.72 0.68
N GLN A 255 -34.19 13.91 1.25
CA GLN A 255 -35.24 14.92 1.43
C GLN A 255 -34.65 16.33 1.34
N ILE A 256 -35.52 17.34 1.23
CA ILE A 256 -35.07 18.74 1.25
C ILE A 256 -34.60 19.06 2.67
N GLU A 257 -33.34 19.44 2.79
CA GLU A 257 -32.68 19.79 4.06
C GLU A 257 -32.27 21.26 4.08
N SER A 258 -32.12 21.80 5.29
CA SER A 258 -31.46 23.09 5.51
C SER A 258 -29.96 22.85 5.64
N VAL A 259 -29.20 23.23 4.62
CA VAL A 259 -27.75 23.04 4.54
C VAL A 259 -27.06 24.33 4.95
N LYS A 260 -26.18 24.25 5.94
CA LYS A 260 -25.41 25.39 6.43
C LYS A 260 -24.07 25.52 5.70
N GLN A 261 -23.42 24.40 5.42
CA GLN A 261 -22.11 24.36 4.77
C GLN A 261 -21.96 23.06 3.97
N VAL A 262 -21.26 23.16 2.84
CA VAL A 262 -20.77 22.00 2.08
C VAL A 262 -19.27 22.14 1.89
N GLU A 263 -18.52 21.07 2.12
CA GLU A 263 -17.08 21.02 1.93
C GLU A 263 -16.70 19.83 1.06
N ILE A 264 -15.66 19.98 0.24
CA ILE A 264 -14.90 18.87 -0.33
C ILE A 264 -13.40 19.12 -0.12
N ARG A 265 -12.61 18.07 0.10
CA ARG A 265 -11.16 18.18 0.25
C ARG A 265 -10.43 17.60 -0.95
N ALA A 266 -9.26 18.15 -1.24
CA ALA A 266 -8.41 17.74 -2.34
C ALA A 266 -6.96 17.65 -1.91
N LEU A 267 -6.23 16.67 -2.44
CA LEU A 267 -4.80 16.52 -2.20
C LEU A 267 -3.98 17.27 -3.26
N GLN A 268 -2.93 17.96 -2.82
CA GLN A 268 -1.82 18.38 -3.65
C GLN A 268 -0.54 17.64 -3.22
N ASP A 269 -0.01 16.82 -4.13
CA ASP A 269 1.32 16.22 -4.08
C ASP A 269 1.84 16.16 -5.51
N ILE A 270 2.60 17.18 -5.91
CA ILE A 270 2.90 17.41 -7.32
C ILE A 270 3.93 16.42 -7.89
N LYS A 271 4.75 15.79 -7.03
CA LYS A 271 5.77 14.82 -7.45
C LYS A 271 5.18 13.58 -8.14
N PRO A 272 4.14 12.91 -7.58
CA PRO A 272 3.36 11.87 -8.25
C PRO A 272 2.28 12.41 -9.19
N TRP A 273 2.34 13.69 -9.55
CA TRP A 273 1.48 14.37 -10.51
C TRP A 273 0.05 14.67 -10.02
N ILE A 274 -0.12 14.83 -8.72
CA ILE A 274 -1.42 15.09 -8.07
C ILE A 274 -1.54 16.59 -7.78
N TRP A 275 -2.49 17.25 -8.45
CA TRP A 275 -2.82 18.65 -8.18
C TRP A 275 -4.22 18.77 -7.59
N SER A 276 -4.35 19.68 -6.63
CA SER A 276 -5.64 20.21 -6.21
C SER A 276 -6.37 20.83 -7.43
N PRO A 277 -7.71 20.72 -7.53
CA PRO A 277 -8.49 21.36 -8.59
C PRO A 277 -8.17 22.86 -8.66
N ARG A 278 -8.35 23.46 -9.84
CA ARG A 278 -8.24 24.91 -9.98
C ARG A 278 -9.35 25.63 -9.21
N GLU A 279 -10.56 25.07 -9.27
CA GLU A 279 -11.76 25.63 -8.66
C GLU A 279 -12.78 24.51 -8.40
N VAL A 280 -13.65 24.71 -7.42
CA VAL A 280 -14.78 23.83 -7.11
C VAL A 280 -16.05 24.66 -7.12
N LEU A 281 -17.05 24.19 -7.85
CA LEU A 281 -18.37 24.81 -7.97
C LEU A 281 -19.37 24.00 -7.14
N PHE A 282 -20.19 24.70 -6.35
CA PHE A 282 -21.23 24.09 -5.52
C PHE A 282 -22.61 24.52 -6.01
N TYR A 283 -23.51 23.56 -6.15
CA TYR A 283 -24.88 23.78 -6.62
C TYR A 283 -25.91 23.12 -5.69
N GLY A 284 -27.08 23.73 -5.58
CA GLY A 284 -28.26 23.18 -4.89
C GLY A 284 -29.41 22.88 -5.86
N SER A 285 -30.24 21.89 -5.52
CA SER A 285 -31.47 21.57 -6.26
C SER A 285 -32.50 20.87 -5.36
N ASP A 286 -33.77 21.14 -5.60
CA ASP A 286 -34.89 20.44 -4.95
C ASP A 286 -35.33 19.19 -5.74
N ASP A 287 -35.15 19.19 -7.06
CA ASP A 287 -35.71 18.18 -7.97
C ASP A 287 -34.65 17.26 -8.62
N GLY A 288 -33.36 17.59 -8.48
CA GLY A 288 -32.24 16.84 -9.04
C GLY A 288 -32.07 17.02 -10.55
N LEU A 289 -32.82 17.94 -11.16
CA LEU A 289 -32.77 18.26 -12.59
C LEU A 289 -32.27 19.69 -12.80
N ASN A 290 -32.83 20.63 -12.05
CA ASN A 290 -32.52 22.05 -12.14
C ASN A 290 -31.59 22.42 -10.98
N PHE A 291 -30.33 22.71 -11.30
CA PHE A 291 -29.32 23.06 -10.32
C PHE A 291 -28.99 24.55 -10.38
N GLU A 292 -29.07 25.21 -9.23
CA GLU A 292 -28.69 26.60 -9.05
C GLU A 292 -27.28 26.68 -8.45
N LEU A 293 -26.39 27.41 -9.10
CA LEU A 293 -25.04 27.66 -8.62
C LEU A 293 -25.11 28.51 -7.36
N GLN A 294 -24.53 28.00 -6.27
CA GLN A 294 -24.41 28.72 -5.01
C GLN A 294 -23.11 29.53 -5.01
N THR A 295 -21.97 28.85 -5.15
CA THR A 295 -20.68 29.51 -5.08
C THR A 295 -19.60 28.82 -5.91
N VAL A 296 -18.52 29.54 -6.17
CA VAL A 296 -17.30 29.04 -6.83
C VAL A 296 -16.10 29.34 -5.95
N VAL A 297 -15.43 28.29 -5.48
CA VAL A 297 -14.25 28.39 -4.62
C VAL A 297 -13.00 28.14 -5.45
N GLN A 298 -12.11 29.13 -5.55
CA GLN A 298 -10.83 29.00 -6.25
C GLN A 298 -9.79 28.34 -5.35
N SER A 299 -8.88 27.57 -5.94
CA SER A 299 -7.71 27.07 -5.23
C SER A 299 -6.78 28.22 -4.84
N THR A 300 -6.29 28.15 -3.62
CA THR A 300 -5.33 29.07 -3.01
C THR A 300 -3.91 28.56 -3.10
N LEU A 301 -3.72 27.28 -3.44
CA LEU A 301 -2.40 26.66 -3.54
C LEU A 301 -1.65 27.11 -4.79
N ALA A 302 -0.37 27.42 -4.60
CA ALA A 302 0.54 27.67 -5.70
C ALA A 302 0.79 26.38 -6.49
N GLU A 303 0.76 26.47 -7.81
CA GLU A 303 0.85 25.30 -8.69
C GLU A 303 2.22 24.60 -8.63
N ASN A 304 3.26 25.33 -8.25
CA ASN A 304 4.63 24.84 -8.08
C ASN A 304 5.01 24.52 -6.63
N ASP A 305 4.04 24.47 -5.72
CA ASP A 305 4.30 24.10 -4.33
C ASP A 305 4.50 22.58 -4.22
N GLU A 306 5.70 22.20 -3.79
CA GLU A 306 6.11 20.81 -3.57
C GLU A 306 5.73 20.26 -2.20
N GLN A 307 5.17 21.07 -1.31
CA GLN A 307 4.67 20.60 -0.02
C GLN A 307 3.37 19.82 -0.22
N ILE A 308 3.30 18.65 0.41
CA ILE A 308 2.08 17.85 0.46
C ILE A 308 1.06 18.63 1.28
N GLN A 309 -0.09 18.90 0.69
CA GLN A 309 -1.14 19.72 1.30
C GLN A 309 -2.51 19.14 1.01
N ILE A 310 -3.42 19.28 1.98
CA ILE A 310 -4.83 18.99 1.80
C ILE A 310 -5.58 20.31 1.77
N GLU A 311 -6.09 20.66 0.60
CA GLU A 311 -6.89 21.86 0.40
C GLU A 311 -8.37 21.57 0.68
N ARG A 312 -9.05 22.52 1.33
CA ARG A 312 -10.49 22.44 1.63
C ARG A 312 -11.21 23.47 0.79
N PHE A 313 -12.20 23.04 0.01
CA PHE A 313 -13.09 23.91 -0.73
C PHE A 313 -14.42 23.94 -0.01
N ILE A 314 -14.87 25.13 0.42
CA ILE A 314 -15.99 25.29 1.34
C ILE A 314 -17.02 26.26 0.76
N CYS A 315 -18.26 25.80 0.64
CA CYS A 315 -19.44 26.62 0.43
C CYS A 315 -20.07 26.97 1.77
N ASP A 316 -19.85 28.20 2.23
CA ASP A 316 -20.39 28.75 3.49
C ASP A 316 -21.74 29.46 3.31
N GLU A 317 -22.34 29.38 2.13
CA GLU A 317 -23.62 30.00 1.82
C GLU A 317 -24.75 29.03 2.20
N PRO A 318 -25.59 29.36 3.21
CA PRO A 318 -26.68 28.48 3.60
C PRO A 318 -27.71 28.36 2.48
N LEU A 319 -28.14 27.13 2.20
CA LEU A 319 -29.16 26.86 1.20
C LEU A 319 -30.17 25.83 1.69
N LYS A 320 -31.30 25.76 1.00
CA LYS A 320 -32.29 24.70 1.18
C LYS A 320 -32.34 23.88 -0.09
N ALA A 321 -32.01 22.60 0.01
CA ALA A 321 -31.94 21.70 -1.15
C ALA A 321 -32.07 20.24 -0.72
N ARG A 322 -32.48 19.38 -1.66
CA ARG A 322 -32.38 17.93 -1.52
C ARG A 322 -31.11 17.38 -2.16
N TYR A 323 -30.71 17.95 -3.29
CA TYR A 323 -29.57 17.51 -4.07
C TYR A 323 -28.48 18.56 -4.00
N LEU A 324 -27.27 18.11 -3.66
CA LEU A 324 -26.06 18.93 -3.67
C LEU A 324 -25.16 18.42 -4.78
N LYS A 325 -24.72 19.30 -5.67
CA LYS A 325 -23.77 18.94 -6.72
C LYS A 325 -22.47 19.70 -6.53
N VAL A 326 -21.37 18.97 -6.60
CA VAL A 326 -20.00 19.45 -6.51
C VAL A 326 -19.30 19.16 -7.83
N GLU A 327 -18.80 20.22 -8.46
CA GLU A 327 -18.01 20.12 -9.68
C GLU A 327 -16.59 20.63 -9.43
N ALA A 328 -15.64 19.72 -9.30
CA ALA A 328 -14.23 20.03 -9.14
C ALA A 328 -13.54 20.07 -10.51
N LYS A 329 -13.01 21.24 -10.87
CA LYS A 329 -12.36 21.48 -12.16
C LYS A 329 -10.87 21.19 -12.04
N GLY A 330 -10.41 20.18 -12.78
CA GLY A 330 -8.99 19.85 -12.88
C GLY A 330 -8.20 20.98 -13.55
N ARG A 331 -6.87 20.93 -13.40
CA ARG A 331 -5.94 21.79 -14.16
C ARG A 331 -5.66 21.15 -15.53
N GLY A 332 -5.13 21.95 -16.46
CA GLY A 332 -4.72 21.45 -17.79
C GLY A 332 -3.50 20.52 -17.72
N THR A 333 -2.80 20.30 -18.83
CA THR A 333 -1.59 19.46 -18.86
C THR A 333 -0.49 19.96 -17.92
N ILE A 334 0.36 19.06 -17.42
CA ILE A 334 1.47 19.36 -16.53
C ILE A 334 2.40 20.41 -17.17
N PRO A 335 2.80 21.48 -16.44
CA PRO A 335 3.61 22.56 -17.00
C PRO A 335 5.05 22.13 -17.33
N GLU A 336 5.72 22.90 -18.19
CA GLU A 336 7.09 22.65 -18.67
C GLU A 336 8.14 22.51 -17.56
N TRP A 337 7.95 23.18 -16.42
CA TRP A 337 8.89 23.15 -15.31
C TRP A 337 8.87 21.84 -14.51
N HIS A 338 7.83 21.00 -14.67
CA HIS A 338 7.68 19.77 -13.90
C HIS A 338 8.21 18.55 -14.66
N LEU A 339 8.70 17.54 -13.93
CA LEU A 339 9.25 16.31 -14.54
C LEU A 339 8.24 15.56 -15.42
N GLY A 340 6.96 15.66 -15.09
CA GLY A 340 5.83 15.06 -15.83
C GLY A 340 5.29 15.90 -16.99
N ARG A 341 5.94 17.00 -17.39
CA ARG A 341 5.45 17.95 -18.40
C ARG A 341 4.79 17.30 -19.63
N GLY A 342 3.70 17.92 -20.09
CA GLY A 342 2.94 17.47 -21.26
C GLY A 342 1.98 16.31 -21.03
N ASN A 343 2.04 15.61 -19.89
CA ASN A 343 1.02 14.64 -19.51
C ASN A 343 -0.19 15.33 -18.85
N ASP A 344 -1.30 14.62 -18.74
CA ASP A 344 -2.41 15.01 -17.88
C ASP A 344 -2.03 14.93 -16.39
N ARG A 345 -2.96 15.31 -15.52
CA ARG A 345 -2.78 15.35 -14.08
C ARG A 345 -3.75 14.44 -13.37
N TRP A 346 -3.31 13.95 -12.22
CA TRP A 346 -4.22 13.42 -11.22
C TRP A 346 -4.89 14.56 -10.46
N MET A 347 -6.18 14.40 -10.20
CA MET A 347 -6.93 15.15 -9.20
C MET A 347 -7.49 14.15 -8.21
N PHE A 348 -7.18 14.33 -6.93
CA PHE A 348 -7.54 13.41 -5.85
C PHE A 348 -8.49 14.12 -4.90
N LEU A 349 -9.68 13.55 -4.71
CA LEU A 349 -10.74 14.06 -3.85
C LEU A 349 -11.14 12.97 -2.86
N ASP A 350 -11.50 13.34 -1.64
CA ASP A 350 -12.03 12.41 -0.65
C ASP A 350 -13.48 12.81 -0.27
N GLU A 351 -13.73 13.36 0.91
CA GLU A 351 -15.05 13.43 1.51
C GLU A 351 -15.79 14.73 1.15
N ILE A 352 -17.06 14.59 0.76
CA ILE A 352 -18.04 15.67 0.73
C ILE A 352 -18.74 15.73 2.08
N VAL A 353 -18.40 16.74 2.88
CA VAL A 353 -18.99 16.97 4.20
C VAL A 353 -20.13 17.97 4.08
N VAL A 354 -21.30 17.63 4.62
CA VAL A 354 -22.48 18.51 4.63
C VAL A 354 -22.87 18.79 6.09
N ASP A 355 -22.81 20.07 6.49
CA ASP A 355 -23.31 20.53 7.79
C ASP A 355 -24.80 20.89 7.64
N LEU A 356 -25.67 20.14 8.32
CA LEU A 356 -27.11 20.39 8.34
C LEU A 356 -27.50 21.22 9.57
N THR A 357 -28.41 22.17 9.39
CA THR A 357 -28.96 22.92 10.52
C THR A 357 -29.85 22.00 11.36
N SER A 358 -29.52 21.81 12.64
CA SER A 358 -30.36 20.97 13.52
C SER A 358 -31.76 21.58 13.67
N SER A 359 -32.79 20.72 13.72
CA SER A 359 -34.19 21.13 13.88
C SER A 359 -34.50 21.81 15.23
N SER A 360 -33.51 21.93 16.12
CA SER A 360 -33.63 22.57 17.45
C SER A 360 -33.22 24.04 17.48
N GLU A 361 -32.78 24.63 16.36
CA GLU A 361 -32.38 26.05 16.27
C GLU A 361 -33.30 26.93 15.39
N LEU A 362 -34.49 26.44 15.06
CA LEU A 362 -35.60 27.22 14.48
C LEU A 362 -36.80 27.17 15.43
#